data_AF-A0A9E2A0F6-F1
#
_entry.id   AF-A0A9E2A0F6-F1
#
_cell.length_a   1.000
_cell.length_b   1.000
_cell.length_c   1.000
_cell.angle_alpha   90.00
_cell.angle_beta   90.00
_cell.angle_gamma   90.00
#
_symmetry.space_group_name_H-M   'P 1'
#
loop_
_entity.id
_entity.type
_entity.pdbx_description
1 polymer ?
#
loop_
_entity_poly.entity_id
_entity_poly.type
_entity_poly.pdbx_seq_one_letter_code
_entity_poly.pdbx_strand_id
1 'polypeptide(L)'
;YLVMEGPQFSTLAESELYRSWNCDVIGMTNMPEAKLAREAEMCYATVAMVTDFDCWHPDHDHVTVESIIKVLVENAGKARSLVKQVAPALAGRTEPCPQGCHTALENALITAPEARDPELIKKLDAVAGRVLNR
;
A
#
# COMPACT_ATOMS: atom_id res chain seq x y z
N TYR A 1 -2.87 -9.18 2.83
CA TYR A 1 -1.51 -8.65 2.63
C TYR A 1 -0.91 -8.37 4.00
N LEU A 2 0.19 -9.03 4.33
CA LEU A 2 1.02 -8.75 5.50
C LEU A 2 2.23 -7.91 5.07
N VAL A 3 2.54 -6.85 5.82
CA VAL A 3 3.79 -6.11 5.66
C VAL A 3 4.75 -6.56 6.75
N MET A 4 5.94 -7.01 6.37
CA MET A 4 7.08 -7.21 7.27
C MET A 4 8.16 -6.15 6.98
N GLU A 5 9.08 -5.94 7.92
CA GLU A 5 10.11 -4.90 7.79
C GLU A 5 11.16 -5.25 6.70
N GLY A 6 11.59 -6.51 6.63
CA GLY A 6 12.75 -6.91 5.82
C GLY A 6 14.08 -6.38 6.36
N PRO A 7 15.19 -6.47 5.60
CA PRO A 7 15.31 -6.99 4.23
C PRO A 7 15.36 -8.52 4.12
N GLN A 8 15.45 -9.24 5.23
CA GLN A 8 15.44 -10.70 5.24
C GLN A 8 14.04 -11.24 4.93
N PHE A 9 13.98 -12.38 4.24
CA PHE A 9 12.75 -13.16 4.14
C PHE A 9 12.38 -13.77 5.49
N SER A 10 11.12 -14.17 5.60
CA SER A 10 10.59 -14.81 6.80
C SER A 10 11.26 -16.16 7.04
N THR A 11 11.37 -16.56 8.30
CA THR A 11 11.58 -17.94 8.68
C THR A 11 10.32 -18.77 8.44
N LEU A 12 10.45 -20.10 8.32
CA LEU A 12 9.29 -21.00 8.20
C LEU A 12 8.27 -20.80 9.34
N ALA A 13 8.76 -20.58 10.57
CA ALA A 13 7.88 -20.36 11.73
C ALA A 13 7.08 -19.05 11.60
N GLU A 14 7.68 -17.99 11.05
CA GLU A 14 7.00 -16.73 10.77
C GLU A 14 5.97 -16.92 9.64
N SER A 15 6.32 -17.57 8.54
CA SER A 15 5.39 -17.85 7.44
C SER A 15 4.17 -18.65 7.92
N GLU A 16 4.34 -19.68 8.75
CA GLU A 16 3.23 -20.44 9.33
C GLU A 16 2.38 -19.61 10.31
N LEU A 17 3.02 -18.75 11.12
CA LEU A 17 2.29 -17.82 11.98
C LEU A 17 1.40 -16.88 11.15
N TYR A 18 1.92 -16.30 10.07
CA TYR A 18 1.17 -15.39 9.21
C TYR A 18 0.01 -16.07 8.49
N ARG A 19 0.21 -17.33 8.08
CA ARG A 19 -0.86 -18.17 7.53
C ARG A 19 -1.94 -18.45 8.57
N SER A 20 -1.57 -18.68 9.83
CA SER A 20 -2.53 -18.85 10.93
C SER A 20 -3.40 -17.59 11.17
N TRP A 21 -2.89 -16.41 10.79
CA TRP A 21 -3.64 -15.16 10.80
C TRP A 21 -4.49 -14.93 9.55
N ASN A 22 -4.58 -15.93 8.66
CA ASN A 22 -5.26 -15.85 7.37
C ASN A 22 -4.68 -14.76 6.45
N CYS A 23 -3.36 -14.55 6.48
CA CYS A 23 -2.69 -13.69 5.51
C CYS A 23 -2.36 -14.45 4.22
N ASP A 24 -2.84 -13.95 3.08
CA ASP A 24 -2.64 -14.63 1.78
C ASP A 24 -1.36 -14.25 1.03
N VAL A 25 -0.88 -13.03 1.25
CA VAL A 25 0.27 -12.44 0.54
C VAL A 25 1.11 -11.66 1.53
N ILE A 26 2.43 -11.75 1.41
CA ILE A 26 3.41 -11.00 2.20
C ILE A 26 4.24 -10.08 1.29
N GLY A 27 4.70 -8.96 1.83
CA GLY A 27 5.71 -8.11 1.22
C GLY A 27 6.23 -7.06 2.21
N MET A 28 6.94 -6.05 1.73
CA MET A 28 7.71 -5.14 2.61
C MET A 28 7.39 -3.65 2.41
N THR A 29 6.44 -3.27 1.53
CA THR A 29 6.32 -1.87 1.07
C THR A 29 4.97 -1.20 1.29
N ASN A 30 3.84 -1.93 1.28
CA ASN A 30 2.52 -1.28 1.31
C ASN A 30 2.16 -0.63 2.67
N MET A 31 2.93 -0.86 3.74
CA MET A 31 2.88 -0.04 4.95
C MET A 31 4.24 0.60 5.18
N PRO A 32 4.29 1.90 5.56
CA PRO A 32 3.16 2.77 5.91
C PRO A 32 2.44 3.41 4.71
N GLU A 33 2.79 3.08 3.46
CA GLU A 33 2.25 3.72 2.25
C GLU A 33 0.72 3.84 2.21
N ALA A 34 -0.01 2.76 2.51
CA ALA A 34 -1.47 2.76 2.51
C ALA A 34 -2.08 3.70 3.58
N LYS A 35 -1.41 3.84 4.74
CA LYS A 35 -1.85 4.77 5.79
C LYS A 35 -1.59 6.22 5.39
N LEU A 36 -0.41 6.50 4.84
CA LEU A 36 -0.07 7.84 4.36
C LEU A 36 -0.98 8.28 3.21
N ALA A 37 -1.32 7.37 2.29
CA ALA A 37 -2.28 7.64 1.23
C ALA A 37 -3.69 7.96 1.78
N ARG A 38 -4.09 7.27 2.87
CA ARG A 38 -5.35 7.58 3.56
C ARG A 38 -5.33 8.94 4.24
N GLU A 39 -4.21 9.29 4.89
CA GLU A 39 -4.02 10.61 5.50
C GLU A 39 -4.02 11.73 4.44
N ALA A 40 -3.50 11.46 3.24
CA ALA A 40 -3.56 12.38 2.11
C ALA A 40 -4.93 12.40 1.38
N GLU A 41 -5.95 11.75 1.94
CA GLU A 41 -7.29 11.62 1.37
C GLU A 41 -7.32 11.05 -0.06
N MET A 42 -6.38 10.15 -0.38
CA MET A 42 -6.27 9.50 -1.68
C MET A 42 -6.98 8.14 -1.70
N CYS A 43 -7.60 7.81 -2.84
CA CYS A 43 -8.01 6.43 -3.10
C CYS A 43 -6.76 5.56 -3.33
N TYR A 44 -6.56 4.55 -2.49
CA TYR A 44 -5.43 3.64 -2.56
C TYR A 44 -5.89 2.20 -2.80
N ALA A 45 -5.22 1.51 -3.71
CA ALA A 45 -5.41 0.09 -3.97
C ALA A 45 -4.08 -0.56 -4.32
N THR A 46 -3.90 -1.80 -3.89
CA THR A 46 -2.69 -2.59 -4.16
C THR A 46 -2.98 -3.64 -5.22
N VAL A 47 -2.08 -3.76 -6.18
CA VAL A 47 -2.00 -4.93 -7.08
C VAL A 47 -0.74 -5.71 -6.70
N ALA A 48 -0.91 -6.75 -5.90
CA ALA A 48 0.20 -7.59 -5.47
C ALA A 48 0.50 -8.65 -6.53
N MET A 49 1.73 -8.62 -7.07
CA MET A 49 2.18 -9.55 -8.09
C MET A 49 3.01 -10.66 -7.43
N VAL A 50 2.42 -11.84 -7.27
CA VAL A 50 3.07 -12.99 -6.61
C VAL A 50 4.31 -13.41 -7.39
N THR A 51 5.46 -13.46 -6.71
CA THR A 51 6.76 -13.87 -7.28
C THR A 51 7.13 -15.31 -6.92
N ASP A 52 6.75 -15.72 -5.72
CA ASP A 52 7.09 -17.00 -5.11
C ASP A 52 6.11 -17.27 -3.95
N PHE A 53 6.31 -18.39 -3.26
CA PHE A 53 5.42 -18.84 -2.20
C PHE A 53 5.89 -18.48 -0.79
N ASP A 54 6.95 -17.67 -0.59
CA ASP A 54 7.59 -17.49 0.72
C ASP A 54 8.06 -18.84 1.31
N CYS A 55 8.75 -18.82 2.45
CA CYS A 55 9.49 -19.98 2.96
C CYS A 55 8.63 -21.16 3.48
N TRP A 56 7.30 -21.10 3.39
CA TRP A 56 6.42 -22.19 3.85
C TRP A 56 6.26 -23.34 2.87
N HIS A 57 6.49 -23.09 1.57
CA HIS A 57 6.25 -24.13 0.58
C HIS A 57 7.35 -25.21 0.64
N PRO A 58 7.04 -26.51 0.68
CA PRO A 58 8.06 -27.58 0.75
C PRO A 58 9.07 -27.54 -0.39
N ASP A 59 8.66 -27.06 -1.56
CA ASP A 59 9.54 -26.87 -2.73
C ASP A 59 10.26 -25.51 -2.74
N HIS A 60 10.21 -24.72 -1.66
CA HIS A 60 10.84 -23.40 -1.60
C HIS A 60 12.35 -23.47 -1.82
N ASP A 61 13.02 -24.56 -1.41
CA ASP A 61 14.45 -24.78 -1.67
C ASP A 61 14.79 -24.86 -3.18
N HIS A 62 13.79 -25.00 -4.06
CA HIS A 62 13.95 -24.96 -5.51
C HIS A 62 13.77 -23.55 -6.12
N VAL A 63 13.35 -22.57 -5.33
CA VAL A 63 13.15 -21.18 -5.78
C VAL A 63 14.48 -20.43 -5.70
N THR A 64 15.23 -20.42 -6.80
CA THR A 64 16.50 -19.67 -6.87
C THR A 64 16.24 -18.18 -7.06
N VAL A 65 17.20 -17.32 -6.69
CA VAL A 65 17.13 -15.86 -6.91
C VAL A 65 16.86 -15.54 -8.40
N GLU A 66 17.45 -16.31 -9.32
CA GLU A 66 17.22 -16.14 -10.76
C GLU A 66 15.77 -16.41 -11.15
N SER A 67 15.13 -17.41 -10.54
CA SER A 67 13.71 -17.73 -10.79
C SER A 67 12.80 -16.59 -10.35
N ILE A 68 13.07 -15.99 -9.17
CA ILE A 68 12.36 -14.83 -8.64
C ILE A 68 12.53 -13.64 -9.58
N ILE A 69 13.76 -13.35 -10.00
CA ILE A 69 14.05 -12.23 -10.92
C ILE A 69 13.29 -12.41 -12.24
N LYS A 70 13.25 -13.62 -12.79
CA LYS A 70 12.51 -13.91 -14.03
C LYS A 70 11.02 -13.62 -13.86
N VAL A 71 10.38 -14.16 -12.81
CA VAL A 71 8.96 -13.92 -12.53
C VAL A 71 8.69 -12.44 -12.29
N LEU A 72 9.58 -11.74 -11.60
CA LEU A 72 9.49 -10.29 -11.35
C LEU A 72 9.48 -9.49 -12.66
N VAL A 73 10.39 -9.78 -13.59
CA VAL A 73 10.45 -9.08 -14.90
C VAL A 73 9.20 -9.35 -15.73
N GLU A 74 8.72 -10.60 -15.75
CA GLU A 74 7.47 -10.95 -16.43
C GLU A 74 6.26 -10.22 -15.81
N ASN A 75 6.19 -10.18 -14.48
CA ASN A 75 5.15 -9.46 -13.75
C ASN A 75 5.22 -7.95 -13.99
N ALA A 76 6.42 -7.36 -14.11
CA ALA A 76 6.58 -5.95 -14.45
C ALA A 76 5.97 -5.62 -15.83
N GLY A 77 6.10 -6.54 -16.81
CA GLY A 77 5.42 -6.43 -18.11
C GLY A 77 3.90 -6.40 -17.98
N LYS A 78 3.33 -7.33 -17.20
CA LYS A 78 1.89 -7.40 -16.92
C LYS A 78 1.38 -6.16 -16.19
N ALA A 79 2.11 -5.71 -15.17
CA ALA A 79 1.76 -4.51 -14.40
C ALA A 79 1.71 -3.25 -15.27
N ARG A 80 2.70 -3.05 -16.16
CA ARG A 80 2.69 -1.93 -17.13
C ARG A 80 1.45 -1.97 -18.03
N SER A 81 1.09 -3.16 -18.53
CA SER A 81 -0.10 -3.34 -19.36
C SER A 81 -1.39 -3.05 -18.58
N LEU A 82 -1.48 -3.51 -17.33
CA LEU A 82 -2.61 -3.23 -16.44
C LEU A 82 -2.78 -1.73 -16.23
N VAL A 83 -1.71 -1.01 -15.88
CA VAL A 83 -1.76 0.45 -15.66
C VAL A 83 -2.24 1.18 -16.91
N LYS A 84 -1.75 0.80 -18.10
CA LYS A 84 -2.20 1.39 -19.38
C LYS A 84 -3.69 1.22 -19.64
N GLN A 85 -4.28 0.11 -19.19
CA GLN A 85 -5.70 -0.20 -19.38
C GLN A 85 -6.58 0.47 -18.31
N VAL A 86 -6.13 0.46 -17.05
CA VAL A 86 -6.91 0.95 -15.91
C VAL A 86 -6.89 2.47 -15.81
N ALA A 87 -5.76 3.14 -16.08
CA ALA A 87 -5.66 4.58 -15.90
C ALA A 87 -6.70 5.37 -16.72
N PRO A 88 -6.96 5.07 -18.01
CA PRO A 88 -8.02 5.73 -18.76
C PRO A 88 -9.42 5.46 -18.21
N ALA A 89 -9.68 4.25 -17.69
CA ALA A 89 -10.98 3.90 -17.10
C ALA A 89 -11.26 4.66 -15.79
N LEU A 90 -10.20 5.14 -15.12
CA LEU A 90 -10.30 5.99 -13.92
C LEU A 90 -10.25 7.50 -14.23
N ALA A 91 -9.86 7.88 -15.46
CA ALA A 91 -9.71 9.26 -15.91
C ALA A 91 -11.08 9.88 -16.24
N GLY A 92 -11.86 10.18 -15.21
CA GLY A 92 -13.16 10.83 -15.39
C GLY A 92 -13.96 11.00 -14.10
N ARG A 93 -13.37 10.70 -12.94
CA ARG A 93 -14.03 10.87 -11.67
C ARG A 93 -14.23 12.36 -11.38
N THR A 94 -15.49 12.80 -11.37
CA THR A 94 -15.90 14.15 -10.97
C THR A 94 -16.35 14.21 -9.52
N GLU A 95 -16.88 13.09 -9.00
CA GLU A 95 -17.43 13.03 -7.65
C GLU A 95 -16.44 12.44 -6.63
N PRO A 96 -16.55 12.85 -5.35
CA PRO A 96 -15.82 12.23 -4.26
C PRO A 96 -16.01 10.70 -4.22
N CYS A 97 -15.01 9.99 -3.69
CA CYS A 97 -15.13 8.55 -3.51
C CYS A 97 -16.31 8.22 -2.58
N PRO A 98 -17.27 7.37 -2.99
CA PRO A 98 -18.42 7.02 -2.15
C PRO A 98 -18.02 6.25 -0.88
N GLN A 99 -16.80 5.70 -0.84
CA GLN A 99 -16.23 5.04 0.35
C GLN A 99 -15.59 6.05 1.33
N GLY A 100 -15.67 7.35 1.06
CA GLY A 100 -15.16 8.41 1.94
C GLY A 100 -13.64 8.61 1.90
N CYS A 101 -12.91 8.02 0.95
CA CYS A 101 -11.45 8.17 0.86
C CYS A 101 -11.02 9.65 0.75
N HIS A 102 -11.77 10.46 -0.02
CA HIS A 102 -11.47 11.88 -0.26
C HIS A 102 -11.88 12.81 0.91
N THR A 103 -12.49 12.24 1.96
CA THR A 103 -12.94 12.98 3.14
C THR A 103 -12.47 12.32 4.43
N ALA A 104 -11.46 11.45 4.35
CA ALA A 104 -11.01 10.63 5.46
C ALA A 104 -10.56 11.44 6.68
N LEU A 105 -10.06 12.66 6.48
CA LEU A 105 -9.60 13.52 7.57
C LEU A 105 -10.71 14.32 8.26
N GLU A 106 -11.93 14.35 7.71
CA GLU A 106 -13.02 15.23 8.17
C GLU A 106 -13.34 15.06 9.66
N ASN A 107 -13.24 13.83 10.17
CA ASN A 107 -13.47 13.50 11.58
C ASN A 107 -12.23 12.92 12.28
N ALA A 108 -11.05 12.99 11.65
CA ALA A 108 -9.82 12.39 12.19
C ALA A 108 -8.89 13.41 12.86
N LEU A 109 -9.10 14.71 12.62
CA LEU A 109 -8.31 15.78 13.24
C LEU A 109 -8.82 16.10 14.64
N ILE A 110 -7.99 15.81 15.64
CA ILE A 110 -8.30 16.08 17.06
C ILE A 110 -7.72 17.44 17.51
N THR A 111 -6.63 17.90 16.90
CA THR A 111 -5.97 19.15 17.28
C THR A 111 -6.88 20.34 17.02
N ALA A 112 -7.30 21.01 18.09
CA ALA A 112 -8.15 22.20 18.03
C ALA A 112 -7.47 23.34 17.23
N PRO A 113 -8.23 24.14 16.46
CA PRO A 113 -7.67 25.19 15.59
C PRO A 113 -6.65 26.12 16.28
N GLU A 114 -6.95 26.52 17.51
CA GLU A 114 -6.12 27.41 18.34
C GLU A 114 -4.79 26.80 18.81
N ALA A 115 -4.66 25.47 18.76
CA ALA A 115 -3.47 24.74 19.19
C ALA A 115 -2.57 24.31 18.02
N ARG A 116 -2.89 24.71 16.78
CA ARG A 116 -2.15 24.31 15.58
C ARG A 116 -1.01 25.28 15.31
N ASP A 117 0.22 24.75 15.27
CA ASP A 117 1.40 25.51 14.87
C ASP A 117 1.32 25.90 13.37
N PRO A 118 1.42 27.20 13.02
CA PRO A 118 1.42 27.65 11.63
C PRO A 118 2.48 26.99 10.75
N GLU A 119 3.67 26.70 11.28
CA GLU A 119 4.74 26.05 10.51
C GLU A 119 4.43 24.59 10.22
N LEU A 120 3.74 23.90 11.13
CA LEU A 120 3.28 22.52 10.90
C LEU A 120 2.12 22.48 9.90
N ILE A 121 1.17 23.42 9.97
CA ILE A 121 0.09 23.53 8.98
C ILE A 121 0.69 23.67 7.58
N LYS A 122 1.67 24.56 7.41
CA LYS A 122 2.33 24.79 6.12
C LYS A 122 3.02 23.53 5.59
N LYS A 123 3.64 22.72 6.46
CA LYS A 123 4.23 21.42 6.08
C LYS A 123 3.19 20.39 5.62
N LEU A 124 1.98 20.47 6.18
CA LEU A 124 0.88 19.54 5.90
C LEU A 124 -0.02 19.96 4.74
N ASP A 125 0.24 21.09 4.08
CA ASP A 125 -0.62 21.64 3.02
C ASP A 125 -0.92 20.62 1.90
N ALA A 126 0.08 19.85 1.49
CA ALA A 126 -0.07 18.84 0.44
C ALA A 126 -0.89 17.60 0.86
N VAL A 127 -1.07 17.36 2.16
CA VAL A 127 -1.70 16.14 2.71
C VAL A 127 -3.07 16.47 3.30
N ALA A 128 -3.16 17.53 4.11
CA ALA A 128 -4.34 17.89 4.89
C ALA A 128 -4.86 19.30 4.57
N GLY A 129 -4.41 19.93 3.48
CA GLY A 129 -4.78 21.32 3.13
C GLY A 129 -6.29 21.56 3.09
N ARG A 130 -7.09 20.60 2.59
CA ARG A 130 -8.56 20.71 2.55
C ARG A 130 -9.19 20.97 3.92
N VAL A 131 -8.67 20.33 4.97
CA VAL A 131 -9.24 20.38 6.32
C VAL A 131 -8.53 21.37 7.23
N LEU A 132 -7.28 21.73 6.94
CA LEU A 132 -6.50 22.69 7.73
C LEU A 132 -6.68 24.15 7.27
N ASN A 133 -7.03 24.38 6.00
CA ASN A 133 -7.29 25.72 5.45
C ASN A 133 -8.77 26.15 5.52
N ARG A 134 -9.59 25.43 6.31
CA ARG A 134 -11.00 25.74 6.59
C ARG A 134 -11.13 26.69 7.78
#